data_AF-A0A0D2BS19-F1
#
_entry.id   AF-A0A0D2BS19-F1
#
_cell.length_a   1.000
_cell.length_b   1.000
_cell.length_c   1.000
_cell.angle_alpha   90.00
_cell.angle_beta   90.00
_cell.angle_gamma   90.00
#
_symmetry.space_group_name_H-M   'P 1'
#
loop_
_entity.id
_entity.type
_entity.pdbx_description
1 polymer ?
#
loop_
_entity_poly.entity_id
_entity_poly.type
_entity_poly.pdbx_seq_one_letter_code
_entity_poly.pdbx_strand_id
1 'polypeptide(L)'
;MDAHKNRLLDLSASWLQGYGPRIVWRDTATPESGGRGKKRKKTLKASPAAKERAYSATPSQCSTASITGSSTSEGCLEVIPRRVSNIPQDMQLEDYKYLYHWTTILSPLLSVTSHVEYNPFQQYLTPMAFMAGPLRYTILFCAAKHLSALAGQLGQEKHILYYQSLALRHLNQALSSQNEAVSDCTLASVLMMQLSQLFASDQEPRADHLAGATCIIRKRREVPARSNSCGRFLESLFRYHDVMSSITRGDRPLLDHNDAPAADSDAFLGNIGTLLEIISQISTLQPRKHLTSQTPANGVEETSVDSAILATGSSLEAELRHWTAPSGDPDWLNTAEAFRHAAFIYLYRVIYNIGAPHPLTLQHVRCCIEALRGVSTTSPLMSVHAWPIFTAGCESVSPSDRDFCARRLQDMFHIRKLFSLLRVKRAMAEVWSRKDQEALHGADKVCKIDCIDVLKQRGRELELG
;
A
#
# COMPACT_ATOMS: atom_id res chain seq x y z
N MET A 1 -8.62 -24.79 -42.57
CA MET A 1 -9.25 -24.92 -41.24
C MET A 1 -8.24 -25.60 -40.33
N ASP A 2 -8.13 -25.11 -39.10
CA ASP A 2 -7.31 -25.65 -37.99
C ASP A 2 -5.80 -25.42 -37.99
N ALA A 3 -5.41 -24.19 -37.64
CA ALA A 3 -4.11 -23.91 -36.99
C ALA A 3 -4.14 -22.73 -35.99
N HIS A 4 -5.32 -22.19 -35.65
CA HIS A 4 -5.44 -20.94 -34.85
C HIS A 4 -6.02 -21.10 -33.43
N LYS A 5 -6.29 -22.33 -32.96
CA LYS A 5 -6.96 -22.56 -31.66
C LYS A 5 -6.05 -22.84 -30.44
N ASN A 6 -4.73 -22.96 -30.60
CA ASN A 6 -3.86 -23.47 -29.51
C ASN A 6 -2.95 -22.44 -28.79
N ARG A 7 -3.20 -21.12 -28.89
CA ARG A 7 -2.44 -20.10 -28.13
C ARG A 7 -3.19 -19.45 -26.95
N LEU A 8 -4.44 -19.85 -26.68
CA LEU A 8 -5.26 -19.22 -25.62
C LEU A 8 -5.27 -19.98 -24.29
N LEU A 9 -4.74 -21.21 -24.22
CA LEU A 9 -4.77 -22.02 -22.99
C LEU A 9 -3.58 -21.79 -22.04
N ASP A 10 -2.53 -21.09 -22.48
CA ASP A 10 -1.29 -20.93 -21.71
C ASP A 10 -1.30 -19.72 -20.74
N LEU A 11 -2.35 -18.88 -20.77
CA LEU A 11 -2.53 -17.78 -19.82
C LEU A 11 -3.03 -18.23 -18.44
N SER A 12 -3.49 -19.49 -18.32
CA SER A 12 -4.08 -20.02 -17.09
C SER A 12 -3.07 -20.59 -16.10
N ALA A 13 -1.82 -20.87 -16.52
CA ALA A 13 -0.92 -21.70 -15.72
C ALA A 13 0.20 -20.94 -14.97
N SER A 14 0.69 -19.80 -15.47
CA SER A 14 1.91 -19.17 -14.92
C SER A 14 1.68 -18.19 -13.76
N TRP A 15 0.52 -17.54 -13.64
CA TRP A 15 0.21 -16.59 -12.56
C TRP A 15 -0.40 -17.26 -11.30
N LEU A 16 -0.71 -18.55 -11.37
CA LEU A 16 -1.24 -19.36 -10.26
C LEU A 16 -0.16 -19.89 -9.31
N GLN A 17 1.12 -19.54 -9.50
CA GLN A 17 2.23 -20.07 -8.70
C GLN A 17 2.20 -19.66 -7.21
N GLY A 18 1.29 -18.74 -6.82
CA GLY A 18 0.96 -18.41 -5.42
C GLY A 18 -0.42 -18.90 -4.93
N TYR A 19 -1.18 -19.65 -5.74
CA TYR A 19 -2.62 -19.91 -5.53
C TYR A 19 -3.03 -21.39 -5.57
N GLY A 20 -2.12 -22.32 -5.22
CA GLY A 20 -2.45 -23.73 -4.99
C GLY A 20 -2.66 -24.06 -3.50
N PRO A 21 -3.65 -24.89 -3.12
CA PRO A 21 -3.88 -25.25 -1.73
C PRO A 21 -2.81 -26.23 -1.23
N ARG A 22 -1.93 -25.80 -0.33
CA ARG A 22 -1.27 -26.74 0.60
C ARG A 22 -2.12 -26.89 1.87
N ILE A 23 -3.31 -27.44 1.70
CA ILE A 23 -4.05 -28.03 2.81
C ILE A 23 -4.33 -29.48 2.44
N VAL A 24 -3.41 -30.36 2.82
CA VAL A 24 -3.68 -31.79 2.84
C VAL A 24 -4.52 -32.04 4.09
N TRP A 25 -5.84 -32.04 3.93
CA TRP A 25 -6.73 -32.65 4.91
C TRP A 25 -6.49 -34.16 4.86
N ARG A 26 -5.95 -34.70 5.95
CA ARG A 26 -5.80 -36.15 6.12
C ARG A 26 -7.09 -36.65 6.77
N ASP A 27 -8.00 -37.22 5.97
CA ASP A 27 -9.17 -37.92 6.47
C ASP A 27 -8.73 -39.12 7.32
N THR A 28 -9.09 -39.11 8.59
CA THR A 28 -8.92 -40.26 9.49
C THR A 28 -10.20 -41.09 9.48
N ALA A 29 -10.23 -42.12 8.64
CA ALA A 29 -11.19 -43.21 8.74
C ALA A 29 -10.50 -44.57 8.52
N THR A 30 -9.84 -45.07 9.58
CA THR A 30 -9.56 -46.49 9.93
C THR A 30 -8.67 -47.35 8.99
N PRO A 31 -8.20 -48.54 9.42
CA PRO A 31 -7.14 -48.79 10.40
C PRO A 31 -5.97 -49.62 9.78
N GLU A 32 -4.98 -49.98 10.60
CA GLU A 32 -3.81 -50.85 10.29
C GLU A 32 -2.66 -50.15 9.54
N SER A 33 -1.37 -50.31 9.85
CA SER A 33 -0.61 -51.34 10.55
C SER A 33 0.68 -50.69 11.13
N GLY A 34 1.34 -51.38 12.06
CA GLY A 34 2.22 -50.79 13.07
C GLY A 34 3.64 -50.37 12.63
N GLY A 35 4.27 -49.58 13.52
CA GLY A 35 5.67 -49.18 13.41
C GLY A 35 6.15 -48.42 14.65
N ARG A 36 6.76 -49.14 15.61
CA ARG A 36 7.36 -48.65 16.86
C ARG A 36 8.50 -47.65 16.61
N GLY A 37 8.58 -46.58 17.44
CA GLY A 37 9.76 -45.70 17.47
C GLY A 37 9.80 -44.64 18.59
N LYS A 38 10.07 -45.08 19.83
CA LYS A 38 10.71 -44.38 20.99
C LYS A 38 10.41 -42.88 21.26
N LYS A 39 9.59 -42.63 22.30
CA LYS A 39 9.53 -41.36 23.07
C LYS A 39 10.69 -41.26 24.06
N ARG A 40 11.31 -40.09 24.16
CA ARG A 40 12.27 -39.73 25.23
C ARG A 40 11.66 -38.60 26.09
N LYS A 41 11.27 -38.94 27.32
CA LYS A 41 10.82 -38.04 28.39
C LYS A 41 11.99 -37.17 28.88
N LYS A 42 11.73 -35.88 29.16
CA LYS A 42 12.52 -35.12 30.14
C LYS A 42 11.58 -34.52 31.18
N THR A 43 11.98 -34.74 32.42
CA THR A 43 11.24 -34.65 33.67
C THR A 43 11.42 -33.28 34.31
N LEU A 44 10.35 -32.75 34.89
CA LEU A 44 10.35 -31.65 35.86
C LEU A 44 10.97 -32.12 37.19
N LYS A 45 11.72 -31.24 37.85
CA LYS A 45 12.04 -31.31 39.28
C LYS A 45 11.87 -29.94 39.90
N ALA A 46 11.30 -29.92 41.10
CA ALA A 46 10.89 -28.75 41.86
C ALA A 46 11.81 -28.49 43.06
N SER A 47 11.89 -27.19 43.43
CA SER A 47 12.06 -26.58 44.77
C SER A 47 13.40 -26.75 45.54
N PRO A 48 13.75 -25.87 46.52
CA PRO A 48 12.84 -25.14 47.43
C PRO A 48 13.12 -23.64 47.70
N ALA A 49 12.17 -23.08 48.45
CA ALA A 49 11.94 -21.71 48.90
C ALA A 49 13.01 -21.09 49.85
N ALA A 50 13.02 -19.76 49.96
CA ALA A 50 12.89 -19.03 51.24
C ALA A 50 13.02 -17.48 51.12
N LYS A 51 12.08 -16.81 51.83
CA LYS A 51 12.19 -15.54 52.59
C LYS A 51 11.88 -14.19 51.92
N GLU A 52 10.75 -13.67 52.37
CA GLU A 52 10.29 -12.28 52.41
C GLU A 52 11.25 -11.33 53.16
N ARG A 53 11.27 -10.06 52.75
CA ARG A 53 11.26 -8.92 53.69
C ARG A 53 10.76 -7.65 53.02
N ALA A 54 9.74 -7.06 53.64
CA ALA A 54 9.10 -5.79 53.30
C ALA A 54 9.78 -4.61 54.02
N TYR A 55 9.69 -3.43 53.41
CA TYR A 55 9.73 -2.08 54.02
C TYR A 55 8.79 -1.22 53.15
N SER A 56 7.59 -0.84 53.59
CA SER A 56 7.22 0.27 54.50
C SER A 56 7.48 1.67 53.92
N ALA A 57 6.42 2.35 53.45
CA ALA A 57 6.13 3.76 53.76
C ALA A 57 4.69 4.15 53.31
N THR A 58 4.06 4.95 54.16
CA THR A 58 2.64 5.30 54.33
C THR A 58 2.08 6.34 53.33
N PRO A 59 0.73 6.51 53.26
CA PRO A 59 0.03 7.42 52.35
C PRO A 59 -0.38 8.75 53.03
N SER A 60 -0.55 9.81 52.23
CA SER A 60 -1.17 11.07 52.69
C SER A 60 -2.28 11.53 51.74
N GLN A 61 -3.51 11.51 52.29
CA GLN A 61 -4.65 12.46 52.19
C GLN A 61 -5.00 13.04 50.80
N CYS A 62 -6.10 12.62 50.16
CA CYS A 62 -7.50 13.02 50.38
C CYS A 62 -7.81 14.50 50.05
N SER A 63 -8.52 14.71 48.94
CA SER A 63 -9.59 15.70 48.83
C SER A 63 -10.60 15.23 47.80
N THR A 64 -11.71 14.70 48.32
CA THR A 64 -12.94 14.36 47.62
C THR A 64 -13.76 15.62 47.37
N ALA A 65 -14.21 15.82 46.13
CA ALA A 65 -15.46 16.50 45.85
C ALA A 65 -16.29 15.57 44.95
N SER A 66 -17.28 14.94 45.57
CA SER A 66 -18.26 14.04 45.00
C SER A 66 -19.35 14.82 44.26
N ILE A 67 -19.64 14.44 43.01
CA ILE A 67 -21.00 14.54 42.46
C ILE A 67 -21.39 13.17 41.91
N THR A 68 -22.49 12.71 42.47
CA THR A 68 -23.22 11.46 42.26
C THR A 68 -23.77 11.33 40.83
N GLY A 69 -23.67 10.12 40.27
CA GLY A 69 -24.36 9.73 39.04
C GLY A 69 -24.09 8.27 38.66
N SER A 70 -24.84 7.36 39.27
CA SER A 70 -24.91 5.94 38.85
C SER A 70 -25.71 5.84 37.55
N SER A 71 -25.15 5.20 36.52
CA SER A 71 -25.78 4.08 35.80
C SER A 71 -24.99 3.68 34.54
N THR A 72 -24.71 2.39 34.46
CA THR A 72 -24.45 1.56 33.26
C THR A 72 -24.79 2.17 31.89
N SER A 73 -23.89 2.03 30.92
CA SER A 73 -24.21 1.43 29.60
C SER A 73 -22.96 1.29 28.75
N GLU A 74 -22.73 0.07 28.29
CA GLU A 74 -21.94 -0.24 27.10
C GLU A 74 -22.40 0.64 25.93
N GLY A 75 -21.43 1.13 25.15
CA GLY A 75 -21.65 1.95 23.97
C GLY A 75 -20.66 1.58 22.88
N CYS A 76 -20.66 0.32 22.46
CA CYS A 76 -20.10 -0.05 21.17
C CYS A 76 -21.00 0.63 20.13
N LEU A 77 -20.45 1.56 19.35
CA LEU A 77 -21.15 2.20 18.23
C LEU A 77 -21.35 1.15 17.13
N GLU A 78 -22.37 0.32 17.28
CA GLU A 78 -22.99 -0.39 16.17
C GLU A 78 -23.62 0.67 15.26
N VAL A 79 -22.91 1.02 14.18
CA VAL A 79 -23.49 1.75 13.04
C VAL A 79 -24.40 0.77 12.28
N ILE A 80 -25.53 0.40 12.89
CA ILE A 80 -26.62 -0.28 12.19
C ILE A 80 -27.46 0.81 11.53
N PRO A 81 -27.67 0.78 10.19
CA PRO A 81 -28.54 1.74 9.52
C PRO A 81 -29.95 1.66 10.12
N ARG A 82 -30.41 2.73 10.79
CA ARG A 82 -31.72 2.76 11.47
C ARG A 82 -32.94 2.72 10.54
N ARG A 83 -32.77 2.67 9.21
CA ARG A 83 -33.84 2.43 8.23
C ARG A 83 -33.30 1.72 6.99
N VAL A 84 -33.44 0.40 6.93
CA VAL A 84 -33.12 -0.41 5.74
C VAL A 84 -34.39 -0.55 4.89
N SER A 85 -34.86 0.55 4.30
CA SER A 85 -36.15 0.55 3.60
C SER A 85 -36.07 0.11 2.13
N ASN A 86 -34.88 0.07 1.51
CA ASN A 86 -34.69 -0.17 0.08
C ASN A 86 -33.47 -1.06 -0.21
N ILE A 87 -33.47 -2.32 0.23
CA ILE A 87 -32.45 -3.29 -0.23
C ILE A 87 -32.80 -3.69 -1.67
N PRO A 88 -31.86 -3.67 -2.63
CA PRO A 88 -32.08 -4.27 -3.94
C PRO A 88 -32.60 -5.71 -3.81
N GLN A 89 -33.57 -6.11 -4.64
CA GLN A 89 -34.25 -7.41 -4.52
C GLN A 89 -33.30 -8.62 -4.62
N ASP A 90 -32.11 -8.45 -5.21
CA ASP A 90 -31.08 -9.47 -5.40
C ASP A 90 -29.97 -9.45 -4.33
N MET A 91 -30.09 -8.64 -3.28
CA MET A 91 -29.02 -8.41 -2.31
C MET A 91 -29.41 -8.87 -0.90
N GLN A 92 -28.55 -9.68 -0.28
CA GLN A 92 -28.73 -10.08 1.11
C GLN A 92 -28.47 -8.89 2.05
N LEU A 93 -29.12 -8.89 3.22
CA LEU A 93 -28.93 -7.84 4.24
C LEU A 93 -27.47 -7.67 4.64
N GLU A 94 -26.74 -8.79 4.75
CA GLU A 94 -25.34 -8.79 5.14
C GLU A 94 -24.45 -8.14 4.07
N ASP A 95 -24.66 -8.49 2.79
CA ASP A 95 -23.99 -7.83 1.66
C ASP A 95 -24.28 -6.32 1.63
N TYR A 96 -25.53 -5.94 1.90
CA TYR A 96 -25.94 -4.54 1.96
C TYR A 96 -25.21 -3.76 3.06
N LYS A 97 -24.94 -4.35 4.23
CA LYS A 97 -24.15 -3.68 5.30
C LYS A 97 -22.74 -3.36 4.84
N TYR A 98 -22.05 -4.31 4.21
CA TYR A 98 -20.70 -4.08 3.69
C TYR A 98 -20.69 -3.08 2.53
N LEU A 99 -21.71 -3.12 1.67
CA LEU A 99 -21.86 -2.14 0.59
C LEU A 99 -22.18 -0.75 1.13
N TYR A 100 -22.98 -0.64 2.18
CA TYR A 100 -23.24 0.62 2.89
C TYR A 100 -21.96 1.17 3.53
N HIS A 101 -21.15 0.31 4.15
CA HIS A 101 -19.83 0.72 4.66
C HIS A 101 -18.90 1.19 3.54
N TRP A 102 -18.95 0.54 2.38
CA TRP A 102 -18.22 0.99 1.20
C TRP A 102 -18.63 2.40 0.76
N THR A 103 -19.93 2.66 0.62
CA THR A 103 -20.42 3.96 0.13
C THR A 103 -20.20 5.08 1.15
N THR A 104 -20.33 4.80 2.44
CA THR A 104 -20.27 5.84 3.48
C THR A 104 -18.90 6.08 4.05
N ILE A 105 -18.04 5.07 4.12
CA ILE A 105 -16.73 5.15 4.80
C ILE A 105 -15.58 4.84 3.86
N LEU A 106 -15.60 3.69 3.18
CA LEU A 106 -14.40 3.19 2.52
C LEU A 106 -14.05 3.95 1.24
N SER A 107 -15.05 4.23 0.38
CA SER A 107 -14.81 4.98 -0.86
C SER A 107 -14.39 6.45 -0.62
N PRO A 108 -14.94 7.20 0.36
CA PRO A 108 -14.34 8.48 0.76
C PRO A 108 -12.91 8.36 1.28
N LEU A 109 -12.62 7.33 2.09
CA LEU A 109 -11.31 7.12 2.70
C LEU A 109 -10.18 6.87 1.69
N LEU A 110 -10.52 6.28 0.54
CA LEU A 110 -9.59 6.00 -0.56
C LEU A 110 -9.42 7.18 -1.53
N SER A 111 -10.31 8.17 -1.46
CA SER A 111 -10.35 9.31 -2.38
C SER A 111 -9.45 10.46 -1.93
N VAL A 112 -8.95 11.22 -2.90
CA VAL A 112 -8.24 12.51 -2.70
C VAL A 112 -9.19 13.69 -2.56
N THR A 113 -10.50 13.49 -2.73
CA THR A 113 -11.54 14.52 -2.55
C THR A 113 -12.55 14.11 -1.49
N SER A 114 -12.98 15.09 -0.69
CA SER A 114 -14.05 14.97 0.30
C SER A 114 -15.46 15.11 -0.29
N HIS A 115 -15.55 15.57 -1.54
CA HIS A 115 -16.81 15.78 -2.24
C HIS A 115 -17.31 14.49 -2.89
N VAL A 116 -18.50 14.04 -2.49
CA VAL A 116 -19.14 12.80 -2.96
C VAL A 116 -19.33 12.83 -4.48
N GLU A 117 -19.77 13.97 -5.03
CA GLU A 117 -20.00 14.19 -6.46
C GLU A 117 -18.74 14.08 -7.32
N TYR A 118 -17.55 14.26 -6.72
CA TYR A 118 -16.27 14.20 -7.41
C TYR A 118 -15.45 12.96 -7.02
N ASN A 119 -15.95 12.10 -6.13
CA ASN A 119 -15.24 10.91 -5.71
C ASN A 119 -15.31 9.83 -6.82
N PRO A 120 -14.19 9.48 -7.48
CA PRO A 120 -14.23 8.56 -8.61
C PRO A 120 -14.55 7.11 -8.20
N PHE A 121 -14.23 6.69 -6.97
CA PHE A 121 -14.65 5.39 -6.46
C PHE A 121 -16.17 5.33 -6.29
N GLN A 122 -16.79 6.42 -5.84
CA GLN A 122 -18.25 6.49 -5.76
C GLN A 122 -18.89 6.59 -7.15
N GLN A 123 -18.37 7.45 -8.02
CA GLN A 123 -18.93 7.69 -9.35
C GLN A 123 -18.86 6.43 -10.24
N TYR A 124 -17.72 5.73 -10.25
CA TYR A 124 -17.49 4.64 -11.20
C TYR A 124 -17.67 3.25 -10.60
N LEU A 125 -17.16 3.00 -9.39
CA LEU A 125 -17.12 1.65 -8.83
C LEU A 125 -18.42 1.29 -8.09
N THR A 126 -19.09 2.27 -7.46
CA THR A 126 -20.32 2.00 -6.71
C THR A 126 -21.45 1.47 -7.59
N PRO A 127 -21.78 2.07 -8.77
CA PRO A 127 -22.81 1.50 -9.64
C PRO A 127 -22.51 0.05 -10.05
N MET A 128 -21.24 -0.25 -10.34
CA MET A 128 -20.79 -1.61 -10.68
C MET A 128 -20.88 -2.57 -9.48
N ALA A 129 -20.66 -2.09 -8.24
CA ALA A 129 -20.78 -2.89 -7.02
C ALA A 129 -22.23 -3.31 -6.72
N PHE A 130 -23.20 -2.49 -7.11
CA PHE A 130 -24.62 -2.85 -7.02
C PHE A 130 -25.03 -3.94 -8.01
N MET A 131 -24.21 -4.25 -9.03
CA MET A 131 -24.44 -5.36 -9.96
C MET A 131 -23.74 -6.63 -9.48
N ALA A 132 -24.33 -7.81 -9.70
CA ALA A 132 -23.71 -9.08 -9.32
C ALA A 132 -22.49 -9.35 -10.21
N GLY A 133 -21.30 -9.44 -9.62
CA GLY A 133 -20.06 -9.60 -10.37
C GLY A 133 -18.81 -9.60 -9.49
N PRO A 134 -17.61 -9.73 -10.10
CA PRO A 134 -16.35 -9.78 -9.36
C PRO A 134 -16.11 -8.53 -8.50
N LEU A 135 -16.54 -7.35 -8.97
CA LEU A 135 -16.29 -6.11 -8.26
C LEU A 135 -17.11 -6.02 -6.98
N ARG A 136 -18.39 -6.43 -7.00
CA ARG A 136 -19.25 -6.48 -5.80
C ARG A 136 -18.51 -7.22 -4.69
N TYR A 137 -18.15 -8.48 -4.93
CA TYR A 137 -17.52 -9.30 -3.90
C TYR A 137 -16.13 -8.80 -3.48
N THR A 138 -15.37 -8.18 -4.38
CA THR A 138 -14.10 -7.56 -4.02
C THR A 138 -14.30 -6.35 -3.10
N ILE A 139 -15.33 -5.52 -3.35
CA ILE A 139 -15.68 -4.40 -2.48
C ILE A 139 -16.18 -4.90 -1.12
N LEU A 140 -17.04 -5.93 -1.07
CA LEU A 140 -17.50 -6.51 0.19
C LEU A 140 -16.33 -7.11 1.00
N PHE A 141 -15.37 -7.74 0.32
CA PHE A 141 -14.12 -8.21 0.93
C PHE A 141 -13.32 -7.07 1.56
N CYS A 142 -13.07 -5.98 0.83
CA CYS A 142 -12.37 -4.81 1.37
C CYS A 142 -13.12 -4.16 2.54
N ALA A 143 -14.45 -4.05 2.44
CA ALA A 143 -15.30 -3.54 3.51
C ALA A 143 -15.24 -4.43 4.77
N ALA A 144 -15.28 -5.75 4.60
CA ALA A 144 -15.16 -6.71 5.72
C ALA A 144 -13.79 -6.62 6.40
N LYS A 145 -12.69 -6.49 5.63
CA LYS A 145 -11.36 -6.27 6.22
C LYS A 145 -11.30 -4.97 7.02
N HIS A 146 -11.84 -3.88 6.47
CA HIS A 146 -11.83 -2.58 7.15
C HIS A 146 -12.70 -2.57 8.42
N LEU A 147 -13.91 -3.16 8.38
CA LEU A 147 -14.76 -3.29 9.57
C LEU A 147 -14.11 -4.15 10.66
N SER A 148 -13.48 -5.26 10.27
CA SER A 148 -12.69 -6.08 11.19
C SER A 148 -11.56 -5.27 11.85
N ALA A 149 -10.86 -4.42 11.09
CA ALA A 149 -9.84 -3.53 11.61
C ALA A 149 -10.38 -2.51 12.63
N LEU A 150 -11.59 -1.98 12.41
CA LEU A 150 -12.28 -1.08 13.34
C LEU A 150 -12.75 -1.78 14.62
N ALA A 151 -13.26 -3.01 14.50
CA ALA A 151 -13.79 -3.81 15.60
C ALA A 151 -12.72 -4.56 16.43
N GLY A 152 -11.43 -4.35 16.17
CA GLY A 152 -10.35 -5.04 16.88
C GLY A 152 -10.22 -6.52 16.52
N GLN A 153 -10.52 -6.90 15.27
CA GLN A 153 -10.37 -8.24 14.68
C GLN A 153 -11.27 -9.35 15.26
N LEU A 154 -12.26 -9.02 16.07
CA LEU A 154 -13.16 -10.02 16.66
C LEU A 154 -14.22 -10.50 15.65
N GLY A 155 -14.28 -11.81 15.41
CA GLY A 155 -15.44 -12.50 14.82
C GLY A 155 -15.69 -12.35 13.32
N GLN A 156 -14.98 -11.47 12.61
CA GLN A 156 -15.23 -11.17 11.18
C GLN A 156 -14.41 -12.02 10.19
N GLU A 157 -13.47 -12.84 10.66
CA GLU A 157 -12.56 -13.62 9.79
C GLU A 157 -13.31 -14.53 8.81
N LYS A 158 -14.43 -15.13 9.23
CA LYS A 158 -15.27 -15.97 8.36
C LYS A 158 -15.84 -15.19 7.18
N HIS A 159 -16.26 -13.94 7.39
CA HIS A 159 -16.82 -13.09 6.32
C HIS A 159 -15.73 -12.64 5.35
N ILE A 160 -14.55 -12.28 5.87
CA ILE A 160 -13.38 -11.93 5.05
C ILE A 160 -13.03 -13.08 4.10
N LEU A 161 -12.87 -14.30 4.63
CA LEU A 161 -12.55 -15.48 3.83
C LEU A 161 -13.67 -15.82 2.84
N TYR A 162 -14.94 -15.70 3.26
CA TYR A 162 -16.09 -15.92 2.40
C TYR A 162 -16.09 -15.00 1.18
N TYR A 163 -16.02 -13.67 1.39
CA TYR A 163 -16.03 -12.72 0.28
C TYR A 163 -14.75 -12.76 -0.56
N GLN A 164 -13.60 -13.07 0.05
CA GLN A 164 -12.37 -13.33 -0.71
C GLN A 164 -12.57 -14.50 -1.69
N SER A 165 -13.16 -15.60 -1.22
CA SER A 165 -13.40 -16.78 -2.06
C SER A 165 -14.36 -16.49 -3.22
N LEU A 166 -15.41 -15.69 -2.98
CA LEU A 166 -16.35 -15.26 -4.00
C LEU A 166 -15.70 -14.30 -5.01
N ALA A 167 -14.95 -13.31 -4.53
CA ALA A 167 -14.21 -12.38 -5.37
C ALA A 167 -13.28 -13.12 -6.32
N LEU A 168 -12.45 -14.04 -5.81
CA LEU A 168 -11.55 -14.85 -6.63
C LEU A 168 -12.30 -15.75 -7.62
N ARG A 169 -13.40 -16.40 -7.20
CA ARG A 169 -14.20 -17.24 -8.10
C ARG A 169 -14.80 -16.45 -9.26
N HIS A 170 -15.47 -15.33 -8.97
CA HIS A 170 -16.10 -14.49 -9.98
C HIS A 170 -15.07 -13.80 -10.87
N LEU A 171 -13.92 -13.42 -10.31
CA LEU A 171 -12.82 -12.84 -11.08
C LEU A 171 -12.24 -13.85 -12.08
N ASN A 172 -12.00 -15.09 -11.65
CA ASN A 172 -11.54 -16.16 -12.54
C ASN A 172 -12.56 -16.47 -13.65
N GLN A 173 -13.85 -16.44 -13.35
CA GLN A 173 -14.91 -16.58 -14.36
C GLN A 173 -14.87 -15.44 -15.37
N ALA A 174 -14.77 -14.19 -14.92
CA ALA A 174 -14.69 -13.01 -15.79
C ALA A 174 -13.44 -13.05 -16.69
N LEU A 175 -12.28 -13.44 -16.14
CA LEU A 175 -11.02 -13.58 -16.88
C LEU A 175 -11.05 -14.72 -17.91
N SER A 176 -11.92 -15.71 -17.73
CA SER A 176 -12.10 -16.81 -18.69
C SER A 176 -12.91 -16.41 -19.93
N SER A 177 -13.66 -15.30 -19.87
CA SER A 177 -14.45 -14.76 -20.97
C SER A 177 -13.67 -13.68 -21.72
N GLN A 178 -13.58 -13.77 -23.05
CA GLN A 178 -12.81 -12.83 -23.86
C GLN A 178 -13.28 -11.37 -23.73
N ASN A 179 -14.59 -11.15 -23.63
CA ASN A 179 -15.16 -9.80 -23.51
C ASN A 179 -15.10 -9.27 -22.07
N GLU A 180 -15.36 -10.12 -21.08
CA GLU A 180 -15.35 -9.72 -19.67
C GLU A 180 -13.94 -9.53 -19.12
N ALA A 181 -12.96 -10.28 -19.62
CA ALA A 181 -11.56 -10.17 -19.17
C ALA A 181 -10.98 -8.76 -19.34
N VAL A 182 -11.52 -7.98 -20.28
CA VAL A 182 -11.11 -6.60 -20.56
C VAL A 182 -12.15 -5.56 -20.12
N SER A 183 -13.21 -5.95 -19.40
CA SER A 183 -14.26 -5.03 -18.93
C SER A 183 -13.83 -4.19 -17.72
N ASP A 184 -14.42 -3.00 -17.54
CA ASP A 184 -14.11 -2.07 -16.42
C ASP A 184 -14.36 -2.70 -15.07
N CYS A 185 -15.39 -3.54 -14.97
CA CYS A 185 -15.67 -4.32 -13.78
C CYS A 185 -14.49 -5.25 -13.42
N THR A 186 -13.92 -5.96 -14.40
CA THR A 186 -12.78 -6.86 -14.17
C THR A 186 -11.52 -6.11 -13.76
N LEU A 187 -11.15 -5.03 -14.47
CA LEU A 187 -9.97 -4.23 -14.10
C LEU A 187 -10.15 -3.59 -12.72
N ALA A 188 -11.32 -3.00 -12.44
CA ALA A 188 -11.64 -2.45 -11.13
C ALA A 188 -11.55 -3.50 -10.02
N SER A 189 -11.98 -4.74 -10.29
CA SER A 189 -11.89 -5.84 -9.32
C SER A 189 -10.43 -6.17 -9.01
N VAL A 190 -9.55 -6.26 -10.02
CA VAL A 190 -8.12 -6.52 -9.80
C VAL A 190 -7.46 -5.37 -9.02
N LEU A 191 -7.77 -4.11 -9.35
CA LEU A 191 -7.23 -2.95 -8.63
C LEU A 191 -7.76 -2.85 -7.20
N MET A 192 -9.04 -3.17 -6.96
CA MET A 192 -9.57 -3.26 -5.59
C MET A 192 -8.94 -4.41 -4.80
N MET A 193 -8.54 -5.49 -5.48
CA MET A 193 -7.77 -6.56 -4.84
C MET A 193 -6.36 -6.09 -4.48
N GLN A 194 -5.71 -5.27 -5.31
CA GLN A 194 -4.46 -4.59 -4.93
C GLN A 194 -4.66 -3.68 -3.70
N LEU A 195 -5.70 -2.86 -3.69
CA LEU A 195 -6.04 -2.00 -2.55
C LEU A 195 -6.38 -2.79 -1.28
N SER A 196 -6.82 -4.04 -1.41
CA SER A 196 -7.09 -4.92 -0.26
C SER A 196 -5.84 -5.18 0.60
N GLN A 197 -4.64 -5.00 0.02
CA GLN A 197 -3.36 -5.13 0.71
C GLN A 197 -3.13 -4.02 1.74
N LEU A 198 -3.82 -2.87 1.61
CA LEU A 198 -3.77 -1.76 2.58
C LEU A 198 -4.33 -2.18 3.96
N PHE A 199 -5.29 -3.11 3.95
CA PHE A 199 -5.92 -3.64 5.15
C PHE A 199 -5.27 -4.93 5.67
N ALA A 200 -4.32 -5.50 4.91
CA ALA A 200 -3.73 -6.77 5.27
C ALA A 200 -2.86 -6.67 6.53
N SER A 201 -2.93 -7.68 7.39
CA SER A 201 -1.95 -7.89 8.45
C SER A 201 -0.59 -8.33 7.87
N ASP A 202 0.45 -8.42 8.70
CA ASP A 202 1.78 -8.83 8.25
C ASP A 202 1.88 -10.30 7.82
N GLN A 203 0.93 -11.13 8.24
CA GLN A 203 0.98 -12.59 8.05
C GLN A 203 0.16 -13.05 6.83
N GLU A 204 -0.53 -12.15 6.16
CA GLU A 204 -1.32 -12.47 4.97
C GLU A 204 -0.41 -12.66 3.75
N PRO A 205 -0.57 -13.77 3.00
CA PRO A 205 0.15 -13.98 1.75
C PRO A 205 -0.24 -12.89 0.75
N ARG A 206 0.76 -12.37 0.04
CA ARG A 206 0.57 -11.31 -0.96
C ARG A 206 0.61 -11.90 -2.34
N ALA A 207 -0.16 -11.28 -3.21
CA ALA A 207 -0.16 -11.61 -4.62
C ALA A 207 0.04 -10.35 -5.44
N ASP A 208 0.68 -10.54 -6.59
CA ASP A 208 0.98 -9.46 -7.51
C ASP A 208 -0.24 -9.15 -8.39
N HIS A 209 -1.20 -8.42 -7.83
CA HIS A 209 -2.39 -7.98 -8.55
C HIS A 209 -2.06 -6.93 -9.62
N LEU A 210 -0.95 -6.18 -9.46
CA LEU A 210 -0.49 -5.22 -10.45
C LEU A 210 -0.03 -5.92 -11.74
N ALA A 211 0.66 -7.05 -11.65
CA ALA A 211 0.98 -7.85 -12.83
C ALA A 211 -0.28 -8.30 -13.58
N GLY A 212 -1.32 -8.74 -12.86
CA GLY A 212 -2.62 -9.07 -13.45
C GLY A 212 -3.29 -7.88 -14.15
N ALA A 213 -3.31 -6.71 -13.50
CA ALA A 213 -3.86 -5.48 -14.06
C ALA A 213 -3.09 -5.05 -15.32
N THR A 214 -1.77 -5.19 -15.32
CA THR A 214 -0.88 -4.91 -16.46
C THR A 214 -1.31 -5.71 -17.70
N CYS A 215 -1.57 -7.01 -17.55
CA CYS A 215 -2.03 -7.86 -18.65
C CYS A 215 -3.39 -7.40 -19.21
N ILE A 216 -4.32 -6.98 -18.35
CA ILE A 216 -5.64 -6.49 -18.75
C ILE A 216 -5.50 -5.16 -19.51
N ILE A 217 -4.71 -4.22 -19.00
CA ILE A 217 -4.50 -2.90 -19.61
C ILE A 217 -3.86 -3.04 -21.01
N ARG A 218 -2.83 -3.88 -21.16
CA ARG A 218 -2.22 -4.14 -22.48
C ARG A 218 -3.24 -4.61 -23.51
N LYS A 219 -4.08 -5.59 -23.15
CA LYS A 219 -5.15 -6.09 -24.02
C LYS A 219 -6.22 -5.03 -24.33
N ARG A 220 -6.52 -4.12 -23.39
CA ARG A 220 -7.45 -3.02 -23.63
C ARG A 220 -6.91 -2.01 -24.65
N ARG A 221 -5.61 -1.70 -24.58
CA ARG A 221 -4.94 -0.76 -25.50
C ARG A 221 -4.90 -1.26 -26.95
N GLU A 222 -5.00 -2.57 -27.18
CA GLU A 222 -5.16 -3.15 -28.52
C GLU A 222 -6.53 -2.85 -29.15
N VAL A 223 -7.50 -2.33 -28.38
CA VAL A 223 -8.88 -2.04 -28.83
C VAL A 223 -9.17 -0.53 -28.71
N PRO A 224 -9.03 0.26 -29.79
CA PRO A 224 -9.09 1.73 -29.75
C PRO A 224 -10.42 2.33 -29.23
N ALA A 225 -11.52 1.58 -29.29
CA ALA A 225 -12.86 2.07 -28.99
C ALA A 225 -13.24 2.12 -27.48
N ARG A 226 -12.34 1.75 -26.56
CA ARG A 226 -12.69 1.55 -25.13
C ARG A 226 -12.32 2.68 -24.17
N SER A 227 -11.83 3.81 -24.65
CA SER A 227 -11.50 4.94 -23.78
C SER A 227 -12.77 5.65 -23.30
N ASN A 228 -13.29 5.23 -22.15
CA ASN A 228 -14.34 5.93 -21.40
C ASN A 228 -13.75 6.53 -20.10
N SER A 229 -14.51 7.37 -19.40
CA SER A 229 -14.02 8.05 -18.18
C SER A 229 -13.69 7.10 -17.04
N CYS A 230 -14.44 5.99 -16.89
CA CYS A 230 -14.14 4.94 -15.90
C CYS A 230 -12.78 4.27 -16.20
N GLY A 231 -12.53 3.89 -17.45
CA GLY A 231 -11.28 3.30 -17.91
C GLY A 231 -10.08 4.23 -17.65
N ARG A 232 -10.23 5.54 -17.91
CA ARG A 232 -9.18 6.53 -17.60
C ARG A 232 -8.90 6.62 -16.10
N PHE A 233 -9.93 6.63 -15.26
CA PHE A 233 -9.77 6.58 -13.82
C PHE A 233 -9.03 5.31 -13.37
N LEU A 234 -9.41 4.13 -13.90
CA LEU A 234 -8.76 2.87 -13.56
C LEU A 234 -7.29 2.81 -14.00
N GLU A 235 -6.97 3.37 -15.17
CA GLU A 235 -5.57 3.48 -15.61
C GLU A 235 -4.77 4.47 -14.76
N SER A 236 -5.36 5.58 -14.31
CA SER A 236 -4.73 6.51 -13.35
C SER A 236 -4.49 5.87 -11.99
N LEU A 237 -5.47 5.12 -11.47
CA LEU A 237 -5.33 4.37 -10.22
C LEU A 237 -4.22 3.32 -10.36
N PHE A 238 -4.19 2.57 -11.47
CA PHE A 238 -3.11 1.64 -11.77
C PHE A 238 -1.75 2.34 -11.82
N ARG A 239 -1.63 3.45 -12.56
CA ARG A 239 -0.39 4.24 -12.71
C ARG A 239 0.19 4.63 -11.36
N TYR A 240 -0.64 5.14 -10.46
CA TYR A 240 -0.21 5.50 -9.11
C TYR A 240 0.41 4.31 -8.37
N HIS A 241 -0.30 3.19 -8.29
CA HIS A 241 0.18 2.02 -7.58
C HIS A 241 1.39 1.36 -8.26
N ASP A 242 1.46 1.35 -9.59
CA ASP A 242 2.60 0.82 -10.34
C ASP A 242 3.87 1.65 -10.07
N VAL A 243 3.77 2.98 -10.14
CA VAL A 243 4.89 3.87 -9.82
C VAL A 243 5.32 3.69 -8.36
N MET A 244 4.39 3.72 -7.40
CA MET A 244 4.75 3.54 -5.98
C MET A 244 5.36 2.16 -5.70
N SER A 245 4.83 1.11 -6.32
CA SER A 245 5.37 -0.23 -6.19
C SER A 245 6.77 -0.33 -6.81
N SER A 246 7.03 0.31 -7.96
CA SER A 246 8.34 0.32 -8.62
C SER A 246 9.46 0.81 -7.69
N ILE A 247 9.21 1.87 -6.92
CA ILE A 247 10.15 2.42 -5.93
C ILE A 247 10.50 1.38 -4.86
N THR A 248 9.50 0.68 -4.33
CA THR A 248 9.71 -0.35 -3.29
C THR A 248 10.36 -1.62 -3.82
N ARG A 249 10.09 -1.98 -5.08
CA ARG A 249 10.76 -3.09 -5.75
C ARG A 249 12.20 -2.76 -6.09
N GLY A 250 12.57 -1.48 -6.17
CA GLY A 250 13.88 -1.08 -6.66
C GLY A 250 14.03 -1.40 -8.16
N ASP A 251 12.94 -1.30 -8.92
CA ASP A 251 12.86 -1.69 -10.33
C ASP A 251 12.00 -0.67 -11.11
N ARG A 252 11.98 -0.77 -12.43
CA ARG A 252 11.11 0.05 -13.29
C ARG A 252 9.62 -0.26 -13.07
N PRO A 253 8.73 0.69 -13.38
CA PRO A 253 7.29 0.44 -13.47
C PRO A 253 6.96 -0.69 -14.46
N LEU A 254 5.83 -1.38 -14.26
CA LEU A 254 5.38 -2.51 -15.08
C LEU A 254 4.89 -2.07 -16.46
N LEU A 255 4.31 -0.87 -16.54
CA LEU A 255 3.95 -0.20 -17.79
C LEU A 255 4.80 1.05 -18.01
N ASP A 256 5.00 1.37 -19.30
CA ASP A 256 5.50 2.68 -19.66
C ASP A 256 4.37 3.70 -19.49
N HIS A 257 4.67 4.77 -18.74
CA HIS A 257 3.75 5.84 -18.38
C HIS A 257 4.07 7.14 -19.13
N ASN A 258 4.78 7.08 -20.25
CA ASN A 258 5.12 8.23 -21.11
C ASN A 258 3.91 8.84 -21.84
N ASP A 259 2.76 8.16 -21.85
CA ASP A 259 1.54 8.69 -22.45
C ASP A 259 1.01 9.87 -21.61
N ALA A 260 0.78 11.02 -22.25
CA ALA A 260 0.20 12.18 -21.59
C ALA A 260 -1.16 11.80 -20.97
N PRO A 261 -1.42 12.13 -19.68
CA PRO A 261 -2.71 11.89 -19.07
C PRO A 261 -3.78 12.65 -19.86
N ALA A 262 -4.91 11.99 -20.14
CA ALA A 262 -6.03 12.66 -20.77
C ALA A 262 -6.50 13.83 -19.86
N ALA A 263 -6.87 14.97 -20.45
CA ALA A 263 -7.21 16.19 -19.71
C ALA A 263 -8.36 16.05 -18.70
N ASP A 264 -9.15 14.96 -18.78
CA ASP A 264 -10.25 14.62 -17.87
C ASP A 264 -9.87 13.55 -16.82
N SER A 265 -8.64 13.05 -16.85
CA SER A 265 -8.08 12.06 -15.93
C SER A 265 -7.58 12.67 -14.59
N ASP A 266 -7.61 13.99 -14.48
CA ASP A 266 -7.03 14.77 -13.37
C ASP A 266 -7.76 14.61 -12.02
N ALA A 267 -8.94 13.98 -11.98
CA ALA A 267 -9.72 13.91 -10.73
C ALA A 267 -9.05 13.08 -9.61
N PHE A 268 -8.23 12.07 -9.95
CA PHE A 268 -7.56 11.22 -8.96
C PHE A 268 -6.12 11.68 -8.65
N LEU A 269 -5.36 12.05 -9.67
CA LEU A 269 -3.95 12.43 -9.51
C LEU A 269 -3.75 13.94 -9.31
N GLY A 270 -4.72 14.77 -9.73
CA GLY A 270 -4.69 16.22 -9.58
C GLY A 270 -3.31 16.82 -9.84
N ASN A 271 -2.80 17.57 -8.87
CA ASN A 271 -1.52 18.27 -8.99
C ASN A 271 -0.27 17.38 -8.94
N ILE A 272 -0.39 16.07 -8.65
CA ILE A 272 0.77 15.17 -8.57
C ILE A 272 1.01 14.36 -9.84
N GLY A 273 0.14 14.46 -10.86
CA GLY A 273 0.24 13.68 -12.09
C GLY A 273 1.59 13.82 -12.82
N THR A 274 2.03 15.06 -13.06
CA THR A 274 3.32 15.35 -13.71
C THR A 274 4.52 15.01 -12.81
N LEU A 275 4.38 15.07 -11.49
CA LEU A 275 5.41 14.59 -10.57
C LEU A 275 5.54 13.06 -10.62
N LEU A 276 4.43 12.33 -10.75
CA LEU A 276 4.45 10.87 -10.92
C LEU A 276 5.15 10.44 -12.21
N GLU A 277 5.06 11.24 -13.28
CA GLU A 277 5.83 11.02 -14.51
C GLU A 277 7.32 11.10 -14.26
N ILE A 278 7.77 12.16 -13.59
CA ILE A 278 9.17 12.32 -13.21
C ILE A 278 9.63 11.16 -12.32
N ILE A 279 8.83 10.76 -11.32
CA ILE A 279 9.15 9.65 -10.41
C ILE A 279 9.21 8.31 -11.16
N SER A 280 8.31 8.10 -12.12
CA SER A 280 8.32 6.95 -13.02
C SER A 280 9.63 6.90 -13.81
N GLN A 281 10.03 8.01 -14.42
CA GLN A 281 11.29 8.13 -15.16
C GLN A 281 12.51 7.89 -14.27
N ILE A 282 12.56 8.43 -13.04
CA ILE A 282 13.62 8.14 -12.07
C ILE A 282 13.70 6.63 -11.81
N SER A 283 12.56 5.95 -11.66
CA SER A 283 12.52 4.51 -11.38
C SER A 283 13.04 3.66 -12.55
N THR A 284 12.90 4.13 -13.80
CA THR A 284 13.52 3.46 -14.96
C THR A 284 15.05 3.45 -14.93
N LEU A 285 15.67 4.31 -14.12
CA LEU A 285 17.11 4.42 -13.95
C LEU A 285 17.65 3.46 -12.86
N GLN A 286 16.78 2.86 -12.03
CA GLN A 286 17.18 1.94 -10.94
C GLN A 286 17.83 0.61 -11.39
N PRO A 287 17.34 -0.11 -12.43
CA PRO A 287 17.79 -1.47 -12.77
C PRO A 287 19.25 -1.61 -13.21
N ARG A 288 20.06 -0.54 -13.12
CA ARG A 288 21.45 -0.53 -13.57
C ARG A 288 22.48 -0.38 -12.45
N LYS A 289 22.09 -0.03 -11.21
CA LYS A 289 22.96 -0.09 -10.01
C LYS A 289 23.50 -1.50 -9.72
N HIS A 290 22.78 -2.54 -10.15
CA HIS A 290 23.18 -3.94 -9.98
C HIS A 290 24.13 -4.47 -11.07
N LEU A 291 24.20 -3.84 -12.26
CA LEU A 291 25.14 -4.25 -13.32
C LEU A 291 26.56 -3.70 -13.07
N THR A 292 26.66 -2.48 -12.53
CA THR A 292 27.95 -1.82 -12.21
C THR A 292 28.65 -2.44 -10.98
N SER A 293 27.95 -3.27 -10.19
CA SER A 293 28.52 -3.95 -9.02
C SER A 293 28.92 -5.40 -9.27
N GLN A 294 28.60 -5.99 -10.44
CA GLN A 294 28.82 -7.41 -10.72
C GLN A 294 29.65 -7.71 -11.98
N THR A 295 30.04 -6.71 -12.78
CA THR A 295 30.80 -6.95 -14.02
C THR A 295 32.27 -6.52 -13.87
N PRO A 296 33.26 -7.43 -13.91
CA PRO A 296 34.66 -7.05 -13.99
C PRO A 296 35.04 -6.68 -15.43
N ALA A 297 35.57 -5.47 -15.58
CA ALA A 297 36.56 -5.05 -16.59
C ALA A 297 36.35 -5.54 -18.03
N ASN A 298 35.51 -4.83 -18.79
CA ASN A 298 35.73 -4.58 -20.23
C ASN A 298 35.39 -3.11 -20.51
N GLY A 299 36.37 -2.24 -20.21
CA GLY A 299 36.19 -0.81 -19.95
C GLY A 299 36.00 0.11 -21.16
N VAL A 300 35.03 -0.15 -22.04
CA VAL A 300 34.70 0.79 -23.13
C VAL A 300 33.20 1.16 -23.19
N GLU A 301 32.28 0.34 -22.66
CA GLU A 301 30.83 0.67 -22.65
C GLU A 301 30.33 1.28 -21.33
N GLU A 302 31.05 1.09 -20.22
CA GLU A 302 30.58 1.45 -18.86
C GLU A 302 30.54 2.98 -18.65
N THR A 303 31.54 3.71 -19.16
CA THR A 303 31.64 5.17 -19.00
C THR A 303 30.59 5.95 -19.80
N SER A 304 30.12 5.41 -20.93
CA SER A 304 29.12 6.08 -21.77
C SER A 304 27.70 5.93 -21.21
N VAL A 305 27.40 4.77 -20.61
CA VAL A 305 26.12 4.50 -19.94
C VAL A 305 25.97 5.34 -18.67
N ASP A 306 27.01 5.45 -17.86
CA ASP A 306 27.01 6.31 -16.67
C ASP A 306 26.82 7.78 -17.04
N SER A 307 27.47 8.24 -18.13
CA SER A 307 27.30 9.61 -18.65
C SER A 307 25.86 9.88 -19.10
N ALA A 308 25.21 8.94 -19.80
CA ALA A 308 23.82 9.08 -20.21
C ALA A 308 22.86 9.12 -19.02
N ILE A 309 23.07 8.26 -18.01
CA ILE A 309 22.26 8.25 -16.78
C ILE A 309 22.40 9.58 -16.03
N LEU A 310 23.63 10.09 -15.89
CA LEU A 310 23.88 11.38 -15.26
C LEU A 310 23.24 12.54 -16.04
N ALA A 311 23.26 12.49 -17.38
CA ALA A 311 22.60 13.48 -18.22
C ALA A 311 21.06 13.46 -18.04
N THR A 312 20.44 12.28 -18.10
CA THR A 312 18.99 12.13 -17.85
C THR A 312 18.63 12.55 -16.42
N GLY A 313 19.42 12.13 -15.43
CA GLY A 313 19.23 12.53 -14.03
C GLY A 313 19.32 14.04 -13.84
N SER A 314 20.26 14.70 -14.52
CA SER A 314 20.40 16.17 -14.48
C SER A 314 19.22 16.88 -15.14
N SER A 315 18.66 16.32 -16.22
CA SER A 315 17.44 16.83 -16.86
C SER A 315 16.24 16.74 -15.91
N LEU A 316 16.01 15.56 -15.32
CA LEU A 316 14.92 15.34 -14.36
C LEU A 316 15.06 16.24 -13.12
N GLU A 317 16.29 16.47 -12.65
CA GLU A 317 16.55 17.41 -11.57
C GLU A 317 16.21 18.85 -11.97
N ALA A 318 16.51 19.26 -13.21
CA ALA A 318 16.11 20.56 -13.72
C ALA A 318 14.58 20.69 -13.86
N GLU A 319 13.90 19.65 -14.31
CA GLU A 319 12.44 19.60 -14.38
C GLU A 319 11.81 19.77 -13.00
N LEU A 320 12.30 19.05 -11.98
CA LEU A 320 11.83 19.21 -10.59
C LEU A 320 12.08 20.61 -10.02
N ARG A 321 13.18 21.27 -10.41
CA ARG A 321 13.51 22.63 -9.95
C ARG A 321 12.54 23.68 -10.50
N HIS A 322 12.16 23.55 -11.78
CA HIS A 322 11.29 24.50 -12.48
C HIS A 322 9.81 24.12 -12.42
N TRP A 323 9.49 22.94 -11.90
CA TRP A 323 8.12 22.49 -11.72
C TRP A 323 7.33 23.46 -10.83
N THR A 324 6.09 23.74 -11.23
CA THR A 324 5.16 24.59 -10.49
C THR A 324 3.83 23.88 -10.30
N ALA A 325 3.18 24.13 -9.16
CA ALA A 325 1.90 23.51 -8.85
C ALA A 325 0.77 24.07 -9.74
N PRO A 326 -0.07 23.20 -10.34
CA PRO A 326 -1.18 23.64 -11.19
C PRO A 326 -2.33 24.35 -10.44
N SER A 327 -2.58 24.02 -9.16
CA SER A 327 -3.69 24.58 -8.37
C SER A 327 -3.23 25.46 -7.21
N GLY A 328 -4.08 26.43 -6.85
CA GLY A 328 -3.89 27.34 -5.73
C GLY A 328 -4.49 26.86 -4.39
N ASP A 329 -5.11 25.68 -4.35
CA ASP A 329 -5.59 25.10 -3.08
C ASP A 329 -4.39 24.78 -2.15
N PRO A 330 -4.34 25.29 -0.91
CA PRO A 330 -3.17 25.14 -0.04
C PRO A 330 -2.83 23.69 0.30
N ASP A 331 -3.84 22.83 0.49
CA ASP A 331 -3.66 21.42 0.85
C ASP A 331 -3.05 20.65 -0.34
N TRP A 332 -3.53 20.92 -1.56
CA TRP A 332 -2.96 20.38 -2.79
C TRP A 332 -1.56 20.91 -3.07
N LEU A 333 -1.30 22.20 -2.86
CA LEU A 333 0.02 22.81 -3.02
C LEU A 333 1.04 22.13 -2.11
N ASN A 334 0.72 22.02 -0.82
CA ASN A 334 1.57 21.36 0.17
C ASN A 334 1.76 19.88 -0.12
N THR A 335 0.70 19.17 -0.55
CA THR A 335 0.82 17.77 -0.97
C THR A 335 1.76 17.62 -2.17
N ALA A 336 1.65 18.49 -3.17
CA ALA A 336 2.49 18.43 -4.35
C ALA A 336 3.95 18.80 -4.04
N GLU A 337 4.21 19.80 -3.19
CA GLU A 337 5.57 20.11 -2.72
C GLU A 337 6.18 18.96 -1.91
N ALA A 338 5.39 18.27 -1.09
CA ALA A 338 5.86 17.06 -0.41
C ALA A 338 6.30 15.98 -1.39
N PHE A 339 5.51 15.73 -2.45
CA PHE A 339 5.87 14.82 -3.55
C PHE A 339 7.13 15.27 -4.30
N ARG A 340 7.23 16.56 -4.64
CA ARG A 340 8.38 17.13 -5.36
C ARG A 340 9.67 16.97 -4.57
N HIS A 341 9.64 17.26 -3.27
CA HIS A 341 10.81 17.08 -2.42
C HIS A 341 11.15 15.62 -2.14
N ALA A 342 10.15 14.74 -2.02
CA ALA A 342 10.39 13.30 -1.99
C ALA A 342 11.02 12.79 -3.30
N ALA A 343 10.62 13.34 -4.46
CA ALA A 343 11.20 13.02 -5.76
C ALA A 343 12.67 13.46 -5.86
N PHE A 344 13.04 14.62 -5.33
CA PHE A 344 14.46 15.02 -5.23
C PHE A 344 15.28 14.05 -4.37
N ILE A 345 14.77 13.68 -3.19
CA ILE A 345 15.44 12.71 -2.31
C ILE A 345 15.63 11.38 -3.04
N TYR A 346 14.60 10.92 -3.73
CA TYR A 346 14.62 9.68 -4.51
C TYR A 346 15.62 9.76 -5.68
N LEU A 347 15.60 10.84 -6.45
CA LEU A 347 16.56 11.11 -7.53
C LEU A 347 18.01 11.07 -7.01
N TYR A 348 18.28 11.73 -5.88
CA TYR A 348 19.62 11.74 -5.27
C TYR A 348 20.09 10.36 -4.84
N ARG A 349 19.17 9.54 -4.32
CA ARG A 349 19.45 8.16 -3.99
C ARG A 349 19.75 7.33 -5.24
N VAL A 350 18.97 7.48 -6.30
CA VAL A 350 19.09 6.65 -7.51
C VAL A 350 20.33 7.04 -8.32
N ILE A 351 20.52 8.33 -8.59
CA ILE A 351 21.53 8.84 -9.53
C ILE A 351 22.88 9.04 -8.86
N TYR A 352 22.91 9.69 -7.69
CA TYR A 352 24.17 10.07 -7.03
C TYR A 352 24.57 9.11 -5.90
N ASN A 353 23.68 8.19 -5.54
CA ASN A 353 23.86 7.29 -4.40
C ASN A 353 24.14 8.02 -3.08
N ILE A 354 23.53 9.20 -2.91
CA ILE A 354 23.66 10.01 -1.69
C ILE A 354 22.35 10.03 -0.91
N GLY A 355 22.47 10.01 0.41
CA GLY A 355 21.38 10.29 1.33
C GLY A 355 21.88 11.02 2.55
N ALA A 356 21.06 11.05 3.60
CA ALA A 356 21.44 11.68 4.85
C ALA A 356 22.73 11.06 5.43
N PRO A 357 23.67 11.87 5.96
CA PRO A 357 23.50 13.29 6.32
C PRO A 357 23.91 14.30 5.23
N HIS A 358 23.94 13.94 3.94
CA HIS A 358 24.32 14.86 2.87
C HIS A 358 23.44 16.14 2.87
N PRO A 359 24.02 17.36 2.81
CA PRO A 359 23.26 18.61 2.92
C PRO A 359 22.14 18.77 1.89
N LEU A 360 22.37 18.37 0.63
CA LEU A 360 21.35 18.42 -0.42
C LEU A 360 20.14 17.55 -0.09
N THR A 361 20.35 16.33 0.41
CA THR A 361 19.26 15.46 0.85
C THR A 361 18.54 16.06 2.05
N LEU A 362 19.28 16.55 3.05
CA LEU A 362 18.70 17.12 4.26
C LEU A 362 17.87 18.39 4.00
N GLN A 363 18.24 19.20 3.00
CA GLN A 363 17.42 20.34 2.57
C GLN A 363 16.04 19.86 2.12
N HIS A 364 15.97 18.86 1.23
CA HIS A 364 14.70 18.34 0.75
C HIS A 364 13.92 17.56 1.81
N VAL A 365 14.60 16.90 2.76
CA VAL A 365 13.94 16.30 3.93
C VAL A 365 13.17 17.36 4.71
N ARG A 366 13.81 18.49 5.03
CA ARG A 366 13.17 19.60 5.75
C ARG A 366 11.98 20.15 4.97
N CYS A 367 12.17 20.49 3.68
CA CYS A 367 11.09 21.05 2.86
C CYS A 367 9.92 20.07 2.69
N CYS A 368 10.18 18.77 2.50
CA CYS A 368 9.14 17.75 2.44
C CYS A 368 8.34 17.68 3.74
N ILE A 369 9.01 17.68 4.90
CA ILE A 369 8.37 17.65 6.21
C ILE A 369 7.56 18.92 6.48
N GLU A 370 8.05 20.12 6.14
CA GLU A 370 7.28 21.36 6.28
C GLU A 370 6.02 21.34 5.41
N ALA A 371 6.14 20.90 4.15
CA ALA A 371 4.99 20.76 3.27
C ALA A 371 3.96 19.76 3.85
N LEU A 372 4.43 18.61 4.37
CA LEU A 372 3.56 17.65 5.06
C LEU A 372 2.93 18.23 6.34
N ARG A 373 3.57 19.17 7.06
CA ARG A 373 2.96 19.86 8.21
C ARG A 373 1.83 20.79 7.78
N GLY A 374 1.94 21.39 6.60
CA GLY A 374 0.94 22.30 6.03
C GLY A 374 -0.42 21.65 5.72
N VAL A 375 -0.50 20.31 5.69
CA VAL A 375 -1.75 19.59 5.41
C VAL A 375 -2.38 19.02 6.69
N SER A 376 -3.67 19.28 6.89
CA SER A 376 -4.44 18.74 8.02
C SER A 376 -4.55 17.22 7.96
N THR A 377 -4.54 16.55 9.12
CA THR A 377 -4.81 15.10 9.21
C THR A 377 -6.25 14.72 8.80
N THR A 378 -7.16 15.70 8.73
CA THR A 378 -8.53 15.52 8.23
C THR A 378 -8.65 15.71 6.73
N SER A 379 -7.58 16.14 6.04
CA SER A 379 -7.58 16.33 4.60
C SER A 379 -7.74 15.00 3.87
N PRO A 380 -8.55 14.93 2.79
CA PRO A 380 -8.63 13.71 1.97
C PRO A 380 -7.29 13.38 1.29
N LEU A 381 -6.39 14.35 1.12
CA LEU A 381 -5.06 14.17 0.53
C LEU A 381 -4.12 13.32 1.39
N MET A 382 -4.46 13.10 2.67
CA MET A 382 -3.78 12.09 3.49
C MET A 382 -3.81 10.70 2.85
N SER A 383 -4.71 10.45 1.89
CA SER A 383 -4.75 9.20 1.11
C SER A 383 -3.44 8.87 0.42
N VAL A 384 -2.68 9.86 -0.05
CA VAL A 384 -1.48 9.69 -0.89
C VAL A 384 -0.16 10.05 -0.19
N HIS A 385 -0.18 10.40 1.10
CA HIS A 385 1.00 10.90 1.82
C HIS A 385 1.98 9.83 2.31
N ALA A 386 1.64 8.53 2.19
CA ALA A 386 2.48 7.45 2.72
C ALA A 386 3.90 7.48 2.12
N TRP A 387 4.02 7.65 0.80
CA TRP A 387 5.31 7.70 0.12
C TRP A 387 6.19 8.91 0.50
N PRO A 388 5.71 10.17 0.46
CA PRO A 388 6.52 11.32 0.90
C PRO A 388 6.98 11.20 2.36
N ILE A 389 6.09 10.77 3.27
CA ILE A 389 6.44 10.57 4.68
C ILE A 389 7.53 9.50 4.82
N PHE A 390 7.39 8.37 4.13
CA PHE A 390 8.38 7.30 4.16
C PHE A 390 9.75 7.77 3.64
N THR A 391 9.76 8.47 2.51
CA THR A 391 10.98 8.92 1.83
C THR A 391 11.74 9.94 2.68
N ALA A 392 11.09 11.01 3.12
CA ALA A 392 11.71 12.02 3.98
C ALA A 392 12.04 11.46 5.39
N GLY A 393 11.16 10.62 5.92
CA GLY A 393 11.35 9.97 7.21
C GLY A 393 12.57 9.06 7.25
N CYS A 394 12.79 8.22 6.24
CA CYS A 394 13.98 7.37 6.13
C CYS A 394 15.29 8.16 6.07
N GLU A 395 15.25 9.38 5.53
CA GLU A 395 16.40 10.30 5.43
C GLU A 395 16.46 11.32 6.58
N SER A 396 15.60 11.20 7.59
CA SER A 396 15.62 12.08 8.77
C SER A 396 16.70 11.68 9.77
N VAL A 397 17.54 12.65 10.16
CA VAL A 397 18.60 12.48 11.17
C VAL A 397 18.18 13.03 12.53
N SER A 398 17.45 14.15 12.55
CA SER A 398 17.04 14.77 13.81
C SER A 398 15.95 13.94 14.50
N PRO A 399 15.98 13.81 15.85
CA PRO A 399 14.91 13.14 16.58
C PRO A 399 13.53 13.77 16.33
N SER A 400 13.45 15.10 16.22
CA SER A 400 12.21 15.82 15.97
C SER A 400 11.56 15.48 14.63
N ASP A 401 12.36 15.33 13.57
CA ASP A 401 11.86 14.98 12.23
C ASP A 401 11.41 13.52 12.19
N ARG A 402 12.18 12.61 12.79
CA ARG A 402 11.79 11.20 12.96
C ARG A 402 10.47 11.07 13.72
N ASP A 403 10.35 11.79 14.85
CA ASP A 403 9.14 11.80 15.68
C ASP A 403 7.93 12.35 14.93
N PHE A 404 8.11 13.40 14.13
CA PHE A 404 7.04 13.93 13.30
C PHE A 404 6.51 12.88 12.32
N CYS A 405 7.38 12.25 11.54
CA CYS A 405 6.94 11.27 10.54
C CYS A 405 6.30 10.04 11.19
N ALA A 406 6.86 9.54 12.29
CA ALA A 406 6.30 8.41 13.05
C ALA A 406 4.92 8.74 13.66
N ARG A 407 4.73 9.96 14.18
CA ARG A 407 3.44 10.43 14.69
C ARG A 407 2.43 10.62 13.57
N ARG A 408 2.82 11.25 12.46
CA ARG A 408 1.93 11.47 11.31
C ARG A 408 1.35 10.16 10.78
N LEU A 409 2.18 9.11 10.60
CA LEU A 409 1.69 7.77 10.19
C LEU A 409 0.77 7.12 11.25
N GLN A 410 1.05 7.36 12.53
CA GLN A 410 0.21 6.86 13.63
C GLN A 410 -1.17 7.53 13.63
N ASP A 411 -1.22 8.84 13.43
CA ASP A 411 -2.46 9.61 13.37
C ASP A 411 -3.29 9.20 12.15
N MET A 412 -2.64 9.05 10.99
CA MET A 412 -3.27 8.50 9.78
C MET A 412 -3.87 7.10 10.04
N PHE A 413 -3.15 6.23 10.74
CA PHE A 413 -3.67 4.91 11.11
C PHE A 413 -4.87 5.00 12.06
N HIS A 414 -4.82 5.89 13.06
CA HIS A 414 -5.93 6.04 13.99
C HIS A 414 -7.22 6.47 13.30
N ILE A 415 -7.12 7.34 12.30
CA ILE A 415 -8.24 7.85 11.51
C ILE A 415 -8.71 6.81 10.47
N ARG A 416 -7.78 6.19 9.74
CA ARG A 416 -8.08 5.41 8.52
C ARG A 416 -8.06 3.89 8.71
N LYS A 417 -7.51 3.38 9.81
CA LYS A 417 -7.35 1.93 10.10
C LYS A 417 -6.73 1.10 8.97
N LEU A 418 -5.81 1.70 8.21
CA LEU A 418 -5.03 0.99 7.19
C LEU A 418 -3.75 0.43 7.82
N PHE A 419 -3.66 -0.89 7.97
CA PHE A 419 -2.50 -1.55 8.56
C PHE A 419 -1.20 -1.33 7.77
N SER A 420 -1.29 -1.00 6.47
CA SER A 420 -0.14 -0.58 5.67
C SER A 420 0.62 0.58 6.31
N LEU A 421 -0.06 1.55 6.91
CA LEU A 421 0.58 2.71 7.56
C LEU A 421 1.45 2.32 8.75
N LEU A 422 1.02 1.33 9.54
CA LEU A 422 1.83 0.78 10.62
C LEU A 422 3.03 -0.01 10.09
N ARG A 423 2.92 -0.63 8.91
CA ARG A 423 4.07 -1.26 8.24
C ARG A 423 5.08 -0.22 7.79
N VAL A 424 4.63 0.89 7.19
CA VAL A 424 5.49 2.02 6.79
C VAL A 424 6.23 2.59 8.00
N LYS A 425 5.52 2.83 9.11
CA LYS A 425 6.11 3.34 10.36
C LYS A 425 7.21 2.41 10.90
N ARG A 426 6.96 1.09 10.91
CA ARG A 426 7.93 0.09 11.39
C ARG A 426 9.12 -0.03 10.44
N ALA A 427 8.88 0.02 9.14
CA ALA A 427 9.93 0.03 8.12
C ALA A 427 10.90 1.21 8.32
N MET A 428 10.36 2.40 8.58
CA MET A 428 11.18 3.58 8.90
C MET A 428 12.03 3.39 10.16
N ALA A 429 11.44 2.84 11.23
CA ALA A 429 12.18 2.59 12.48
C ALA A 429 13.34 1.61 12.29
N GLU A 430 13.19 0.60 11.43
CA GLU A 430 14.27 -0.31 11.07
C GLU A 430 15.39 0.41 10.31
N VAL A 431 15.04 1.26 9.34
CA VAL A 431 16.01 2.08 8.60
C VAL A 431 16.79 2.99 9.54
N TRP A 432 16.13 3.62 10.51
CA TRP A 432 16.79 4.42 11.53
C TRP A 432 17.75 3.60 12.38
N SER A 433 17.32 2.43 12.86
CA SER A 433 18.18 1.54 13.64
C SER A 433 19.45 1.16 12.87
N ARG A 434 19.31 0.84 11.59
CA ARG A 434 20.45 0.51 10.72
C ARG A 434 21.38 1.71 10.51
N LYS A 435 20.82 2.89 10.22
CA LYS A 435 21.59 4.13 10.04
C LYS A 435 22.34 4.53 11.31
N ASP A 436 21.71 4.41 12.47
CA ASP A 436 22.30 4.76 13.76
C ASP A 436 23.47 3.83 14.13
N GLN A 437 23.36 2.53 13.80
CA GLN A 437 24.46 1.57 13.98
C GLN A 437 25.67 1.89 13.07
N GLU A 438 25.41 2.25 11.81
CA GLU A 438 26.49 2.61 10.87
C GLU A 438 27.08 3.98 11.16
N ALA A 439 26.34 4.90 11.80
CA ALA A 439 26.84 6.20 12.21
C ALA A 439 28.02 6.08 13.19
N LEU A 440 28.07 5.02 13.99
CA LEU A 440 29.22 4.68 14.85
C LEU A 440 30.52 4.45 14.06
N HIS A 441 30.41 4.15 12.76
CA HIS A 441 31.52 3.80 11.88
C HIS A 441 31.85 4.92 10.87
N GLY A 442 31.19 6.09 10.96
CA GLY A 442 31.46 7.28 10.14
C GLY A 442 30.29 7.70 9.23
N ALA A 443 30.18 9.00 8.96
CA ALA A 443 29.09 9.61 8.20
C ALA A 443 28.99 9.11 6.74
N ASP A 444 30.12 8.82 6.10
CA ASP A 444 30.17 8.34 4.71
C ASP A 444 29.48 6.98 4.53
N LYS A 445 29.49 6.13 5.56
CA LYS A 445 28.81 4.84 5.55
C LYS A 445 27.29 5.01 5.63
N VAL A 446 26.83 5.94 6.46
CA VAL A 446 25.39 6.24 6.62
C VAL A 446 24.79 6.79 5.33
N CYS A 447 25.52 7.70 4.67
CA CYS A 447 25.10 8.33 3.41
C CYS A 447 24.74 7.30 2.33
N LYS A 448 25.44 6.17 2.29
CA LYS A 448 25.26 5.11 1.28
C LYS A 448 24.18 4.07 1.63
N ILE A 449 23.56 4.14 2.81
CA ILE A 449 22.52 3.18 3.20
C ILE A 449 21.22 3.49 2.46
N ASP A 450 20.85 2.63 1.54
CA ASP A 450 19.57 2.65 0.85
C ASP A 450 18.47 2.04 1.73
N CYS A 451 17.36 2.77 1.91
CA CYS A 451 16.25 2.29 2.74
C CYS A 451 15.57 1.04 2.14
N ILE A 452 15.50 0.92 0.82
CA ILE A 452 14.89 -0.23 0.15
C ILE A 452 15.74 -1.48 0.35
N ASP A 453 17.06 -1.36 0.30
CA ASP A 453 17.96 -2.49 0.55
C ASP A 453 17.84 -3.02 1.98
N VAL A 454 17.69 -2.13 2.97
CA VAL A 454 17.44 -2.50 4.37
C VAL A 454 16.16 -3.32 4.50
N LEU A 455 15.10 -2.94 3.79
CA LEU A 455 13.81 -3.62 3.84
C LEU A 455 13.83 -4.97 3.09
N LYS A 456 14.49 -5.04 1.93
CA LYS A 456 14.67 -6.28 1.17
C LYS A 456 15.40 -7.35 1.97
N GLN A 457 16.46 -6.98 2.71
CA GLN A 457 17.20 -7.91 3.58
C GLN A 457 16.32 -8.53 4.69
N ARG A 458 15.22 -7.86 5.06
CA ARG A 458 14.26 -8.32 6.07
C ARG A 458 13.03 -9.02 5.46
N GLY A 459 12.99 -9.22 4.14
CA GLY A 459 11.85 -9.79 3.43
C GLY A 459 10.58 -8.93 3.55
N ARG A 460 10.73 -7.61 3.61
CA ARG A 460 9.61 -6.67 3.75
C ARG A 460 9.31 -6.02 2.41
N GLU A 461 8.11 -6.27 1.89
CA GLU A 461 7.50 -5.47 0.84
C GLU A 461 6.58 -4.40 1.48
N LEU A 462 6.47 -3.24 0.83
CA LEU A 462 5.78 -2.08 1.40
C LEU A 462 4.75 -1.54 0.40
N GLU A 463 3.54 -1.24 0.89
CA GLU A 463 2.52 -0.52 0.12
C GLU A 463 2.65 0.96 0.45
N LEU A 464 3.17 1.73 -0.52
CA LEU A 464 3.40 3.18 -0.41
C LEU A 464 2.38 4.02 -1.21
N GLY A 465 1.58 3.36 -2.06
CA GLY A 465 0.39 3.93 -2.69
C GLY A 465 -0.90 3.52 -1.99
#